data_AF-A0A1J7JD23-F1
#
_entry.id   AF-A0A1J7JD23-F1
#
_cell.length_a   1.000
_cell.length_b   1.000
_cell.length_c   1.000
_cell.angle_alpha   90.00
_cell.angle_beta   90.00
_cell.angle_gamma   90.00
#
_symmetry.space_group_name_H-M   'P 1'
#
loop_
_entity.id
_entity.type
_entity.pdbx_description
1 polymer ?
#
loop_
_entity_poly.entity_id
_entity_poly.type
_entity_poly.pdbx_seq_one_letter_code
_entity_poly.pdbx_strand_id
1 'polypeptide(L)'
;PLNFGQVLPGIYRSSFPRTEDYPFFKKLGLKMVVTLVQKDFPPEYKPFLAENGIKHRIFDMEGTKKQSIPIQTMSAILRLVLNPRNHPLLLHCNHGRHRTGCVVAAIRKLHGWNLDTVLDEYRTYAEPKIRDCDVEYIAAFNTMQLANL
;
A
#
# COMPACT_ATOMS: atom_id res chain seq x y z
N PRO A 1 -9.00 -6.07 -10.17
CA PRO A 1 -8.80 -4.82 -9.41
C PRO A 1 -7.99 -3.78 -10.19
N LEU A 2 -8.44 -2.52 -10.17
CA LEU A 2 -7.70 -1.43 -10.82
C LEU A 2 -6.36 -1.21 -10.11
N ASN A 3 -5.35 -0.83 -10.91
CA ASN A 3 -3.99 -0.54 -10.42
C ASN A 3 -3.36 -1.69 -9.61
N PHE A 4 -3.80 -2.93 -9.88
CA PHE A 4 -3.29 -4.13 -9.22
C PHE A 4 -1.88 -4.44 -9.71
N GLY A 5 -1.01 -4.85 -8.79
CA GLY A 5 0.34 -5.28 -9.12
C GLY A 5 1.00 -6.04 -7.98
N GLN A 6 2.02 -6.82 -8.31
CA GLN A 6 2.87 -7.46 -7.32
C GLN A 6 4.01 -6.53 -6.93
N VAL A 7 4.18 -6.28 -5.64
CA VAL A 7 5.28 -5.49 -5.09
C VAL A 7 6.45 -6.44 -4.82
N LEU A 8 6.23 -7.46 -4.00
CA LEU A 8 7.18 -8.52 -3.69
C LEU A 8 6.44 -9.87 -3.69
N PRO A 9 7.13 -11.02 -3.66
CA PRO A 9 6.49 -12.31 -3.39
C PRO A 9 5.55 -12.23 -2.18
N GLY A 10 4.25 -12.44 -2.41
CA GLY A 10 3.23 -12.37 -1.36
C GLY A 10 2.77 -10.97 -0.93
N ILE A 11 3.29 -9.89 -1.53
CA ILE A 11 2.85 -8.51 -1.25
C ILE A 11 2.30 -7.90 -2.54
N TYR A 12 1.03 -7.51 -2.49
CA TYR A 12 0.32 -6.93 -3.62
C TYR A 12 -0.13 -5.51 -3.32
N ARG A 13 -0.31 -4.72 -4.38
CA ARG A 13 -0.92 -3.39 -4.34
C ARG A 13 -2.19 -3.35 -5.18
N SER A 14 -3.11 -2.44 -4.89
CA SER A 14 -4.22 -2.09 -5.79
C SER A 14 -4.85 -0.73 -5.48
N SER A 15 -5.82 -0.32 -6.29
CA SER A 15 -6.86 0.62 -5.85
C SER A 15 -7.76 -0.01 -4.79
N PHE A 16 -8.75 0.75 -4.32
CA PHE A 16 -9.77 0.22 -3.43
C PHE A 16 -10.48 -0.99 -4.07
N PRO A 17 -10.54 -2.15 -3.38
CA PRO A 17 -11.28 -3.34 -3.82
C PRO A 17 -12.75 -3.03 -4.11
N ARG A 18 -13.26 -3.49 -5.25
CA ARG A 18 -14.69 -3.47 -5.56
C ARG A 18 -15.28 -4.87 -5.45
N THR A 19 -16.60 -4.95 -5.36
CA THR A 19 -17.31 -6.23 -5.24
C THR A 19 -17.04 -7.14 -6.44
N GLU A 20 -16.87 -6.58 -7.64
CA GLU A 20 -16.43 -7.34 -8.82
C GLU A 20 -15.04 -7.98 -8.67
N ASP A 21 -14.18 -7.45 -7.80
CA ASP A 21 -12.80 -7.93 -7.59
C ASP A 21 -12.72 -9.07 -6.56
N TYR A 22 -13.77 -9.31 -5.77
CA TYR A 22 -13.74 -10.28 -4.68
C TYR A 22 -13.44 -11.71 -5.13
N PRO A 23 -13.97 -12.22 -6.27
CA PRO A 23 -13.58 -13.54 -6.78
C PRO A 23 -12.09 -13.66 -7.08
N PHE A 24 -11.46 -12.57 -7.56
CA PHE A 24 -10.03 -12.52 -7.79
C PHE A 24 -9.25 -12.58 -6.47
N PHE A 25 -9.63 -11.78 -5.47
CA PHE A 25 -8.96 -11.78 -4.17
C PHE A 25 -9.14 -13.10 -3.39
N LYS A 26 -10.28 -13.78 -3.56
CA LYS A 26 -10.51 -15.12 -3.02
C LYS A 26 -9.53 -16.14 -3.61
N LYS A 27 -9.33 -16.12 -4.94
CA LYS A 27 -8.34 -16.98 -5.62
C LYS A 27 -6.90 -16.64 -5.21
N LEU A 28 -6.62 -15.38 -4.93
CA LEU A 28 -5.30 -14.92 -4.48
C LEU A 28 -4.95 -15.41 -3.06
N GLY A 29 -5.94 -15.85 -2.28
CA GLY A 29 -5.74 -16.43 -0.95
C GLY A 29 -5.16 -15.42 0.05
N LEU A 30 -5.61 -14.16 -0.01
CA LEU A 30 -5.13 -13.12 0.89
C LEU A 30 -5.32 -13.51 2.36
N LYS A 31 -4.31 -13.30 3.20
CA LYS A 31 -4.41 -13.38 4.66
C LYS A 31 -4.65 -12.03 5.31
N MET A 32 -4.24 -10.95 4.64
CA MET A 32 -4.35 -9.60 5.18
C MET A 32 -4.65 -8.56 4.09
N VAL A 33 -5.46 -7.57 4.46
CA VAL A 33 -5.63 -6.33 3.72
C VAL A 33 -5.20 -5.16 4.61
N VAL A 34 -4.34 -4.30 4.09
CA VAL A 34 -3.91 -3.04 4.69
C VAL A 34 -4.50 -1.88 3.89
N THR A 35 -5.44 -1.16 4.50
CA THR A 35 -6.10 0.00 3.89
C THR A 35 -5.50 1.30 4.44
N LEU A 36 -5.05 2.18 3.56
CA LEU A 36 -4.34 3.42 3.90
C LEU A 36 -5.26 4.66 3.97
N VAL A 37 -6.56 4.46 4.20
CA VAL A 37 -7.56 5.53 4.25
C VAL A 37 -8.80 5.05 4.99
N GLN A 38 -9.28 5.80 5.97
CA GLN A 38 -10.62 5.57 6.50
C GLN A 38 -11.65 6.08 5.49
N LYS A 39 -12.59 5.22 5.13
CA LYS A 39 -13.76 5.58 4.33
C LYS A 39 -14.92 4.67 4.70
N ASP A 40 -16.11 5.06 4.25
CA ASP A 40 -17.24 4.15 4.30
C ASP A 40 -16.97 2.97 3.39
N PHE A 41 -16.93 1.79 4.00
CA PHE A 41 -16.77 0.53 3.31
C PHE A 41 -18.14 0.05 2.83
N PRO A 42 -18.25 -0.51 1.62
CA PRO A 42 -19.47 -1.18 1.19
C PRO A 42 -19.93 -2.20 2.25
N PRO A 43 -21.24 -2.36 2.49
CA PRO A 43 -21.77 -3.30 3.47
C PRO A 43 -21.21 -4.71 3.34
N GLU A 44 -20.94 -5.15 2.11
CA GLU A 44 -20.40 -6.46 1.76
C GLU A 44 -18.89 -6.61 2.00
N TYR A 45 -18.14 -5.52 2.21
CA TYR A 45 -16.68 -5.58 2.32
C TYR A 45 -16.22 -6.31 3.57
N LYS A 46 -16.77 -5.97 4.75
CA LYS A 46 -16.41 -6.65 6.01
C LYS A 46 -16.83 -8.13 6.03
N PRO A 47 -18.07 -8.50 5.61
CA PRO A 47 -18.45 -9.90 5.43
C PRO A 47 -17.50 -10.67 4.51
N PHE A 48 -17.16 -10.11 3.34
CA PHE A 48 -16.22 -10.74 2.42
C PHE A 48 -14.86 -11.04 3.09
N LEU A 49 -14.30 -10.09 3.84
CA LEU A 49 -13.04 -10.32 4.54
C LEU A 49 -13.18 -11.42 5.61
N ALA A 50 -14.26 -11.40 6.40
CA ALA A 50 -14.50 -12.38 7.46
C ALA A 50 -14.69 -13.80 6.91
N GLU A 51 -15.52 -13.98 5.88
CA GLU A 51 -15.79 -15.26 5.23
C GLU A 51 -14.54 -15.91 4.63
N ASN A 52 -13.57 -15.10 4.22
CA ASN A 52 -12.32 -15.56 3.62
C ASN A 52 -11.15 -15.55 4.63
N GLY A 53 -11.41 -15.31 5.92
CA GLY A 53 -10.38 -15.31 6.96
C GLY A 53 -9.32 -14.21 6.83
N ILE A 54 -9.66 -13.11 6.14
CA ILE A 54 -8.75 -12.01 5.81
C ILE A 54 -8.72 -11.02 6.97
N LYS A 55 -7.54 -10.84 7.57
CA LYS A 55 -7.34 -9.79 8.59
C LYS A 55 -7.34 -8.42 7.94
N HIS A 56 -8.03 -7.45 8.54
CA HIS A 56 -8.09 -6.08 8.04
C HIS A 56 -7.40 -5.11 8.98
N ARG A 57 -6.43 -4.34 8.48
CA ARG A 57 -5.82 -3.22 9.21
C ARG A 57 -6.00 -1.93 8.45
N ILE A 58 -6.45 -0.90 9.16
CA ILE A 58 -6.62 0.44 8.60
C ILE A 58 -5.58 1.38 9.21
N PHE A 59 -4.89 2.12 8.35
CA PHE A 59 -4.10 3.30 8.69
C PHE A 59 -4.79 4.50 8.05
N ASP A 60 -5.44 5.32 8.86
CA ASP A 60 -6.11 6.50 8.35
C ASP A 60 -5.09 7.60 8.05
N MET A 61 -4.64 7.63 6.80
CA MET A 61 -3.69 8.62 6.32
C MET A 61 -4.44 9.75 5.63
N GLU A 62 -4.16 10.97 6.07
CA GLU A 62 -4.50 12.16 5.32
C GLU A 62 -3.97 12.08 3.88
N GLY A 63 -4.65 12.80 2.98
CA GLY A 63 -4.19 12.88 1.60
C GLY A 63 -2.78 13.47 1.55
N THR A 64 -1.88 12.89 0.75
CA THR A 64 -0.48 13.33 0.70
C THR A 64 -0.27 14.79 0.28
N LYS A 65 -1.26 15.41 -0.39
CA LYS A 65 -1.27 16.85 -0.67
C LYS A 65 -1.48 17.73 0.58
N LYS A 66 -2.11 17.20 1.63
CA LYS A 66 -2.40 17.94 2.86
C LYS A 66 -1.27 17.82 3.87
N GLN A 67 -0.64 16.64 3.94
CA GLN A 67 0.39 16.35 4.93
C GLN A 67 1.34 15.26 4.41
N SER A 68 2.63 15.40 4.71
CA SER A 68 3.61 14.34 4.53
C SER A 68 3.30 13.15 5.45
N ILE A 69 3.68 11.95 5.02
CA ILE A 69 3.41 10.74 5.79
C ILE A 69 4.39 10.71 6.98
N PRO A 70 3.91 10.72 8.24
CA PRO A 70 4.79 10.67 9.40
C PRO A 70 5.63 9.39 9.41
N ILE A 71 6.89 9.50 9.84
CA ILE A 71 7.83 8.37 9.87
C ILE A 71 7.30 7.22 10.74
N GLN A 72 6.62 7.53 11.83
CA GLN A 72 6.01 6.55 12.73
C GLN A 72 4.89 5.77 12.02
N THR A 73 4.07 6.46 11.22
CA THR A 73 3.01 5.84 10.41
C THR A 73 3.62 4.93 9.35
N MET A 74 4.62 5.42 8.61
CA MET A 74 5.33 4.61 7.61
C MET A 74 5.97 3.37 8.24
N SER A 75 6.66 3.53 9.37
CA SER A 75 7.27 2.42 10.11
C SER A 75 6.24 1.39 10.55
N ALA A 76 5.11 1.81 11.14
CA ALA A 76 4.05 0.90 11.56
C ALA A 76 3.43 0.11 10.39
N ILE A 77 3.26 0.76 9.22
CA ILE A 77 2.80 0.09 8.01
C ILE A 77 3.83 -0.94 7.55
N LEU A 78 5.11 -0.55 7.46
CA LEU A 78 6.18 -1.43 6.99
C LEU A 78 6.37 -2.65 7.89
N ARG A 79 6.26 -2.52 9.23
CA ARG A 79 6.31 -3.67 10.15
C ARG A 79 5.24 -4.72 9.84
N LEU A 80 4.03 -4.28 9.45
CA LEU A 80 2.96 -5.21 9.10
C LEU A 80 3.14 -5.78 7.69
N VAL A 81 3.48 -4.93 6.72
CA VAL A 81 3.57 -5.33 5.31
C VAL A 81 4.77 -6.24 5.08
N LEU A 82 5.90 -6.02 5.76
CA LEU A 82 7.11 -6.84 5.61
C LEU A 82 7.11 -8.12 6.46
N ASN A 83 6.16 -8.30 7.38
CA ASN A 83 6.06 -9.52 8.17
C ASN A 83 5.50 -10.68 7.33
N PRO A 84 6.28 -11.75 7.04
CA PRO A 84 5.86 -12.84 6.18
C PRO A 84 4.64 -13.62 6.69
N ARG A 85 4.35 -13.57 7.99
CA ARG A 85 3.16 -14.22 8.58
C ARG A 85 1.85 -13.62 8.07
N ASN A 86 1.89 -12.39 7.56
CA ASN A 86 0.73 -11.69 7.02
C ASN A 86 0.52 -11.97 5.52
N HIS A 87 1.42 -12.71 4.85
CA HIS A 87 1.36 -12.93 3.40
C HIS A 87 0.54 -14.18 3.03
N PRO A 88 -0.24 -14.14 1.94
CA PRO A 88 -0.30 -13.05 0.95
C PRO A 88 -1.11 -11.83 1.43
N LEU A 89 -0.60 -10.62 1.18
CA LEU A 89 -1.17 -9.36 1.69
C LEU A 89 -1.48 -8.39 0.56
N LEU A 90 -2.60 -7.66 0.69
CA LEU A 90 -2.95 -6.55 -0.20
C LEU A 90 -2.80 -5.20 0.50
N LEU A 91 -2.05 -4.28 -0.09
CA LEU A 91 -1.91 -2.89 0.34
C LEU A 91 -2.66 -1.96 -0.62
N HIS A 92 -3.59 -1.14 -0.13
CA HIS A 92 -4.32 -0.21 -1.00
C HIS A 92 -4.71 1.09 -0.31
N CYS A 93 -5.04 2.10 -1.12
CA CYS A 93 -5.73 3.32 -0.70
C CYS A 93 -7.00 3.47 -1.55
N ASN A 94 -7.37 4.70 -1.94
CA ASN A 94 -8.50 4.94 -2.86
C ASN A 94 -8.18 4.47 -4.28
N HIS A 95 -7.10 4.98 -4.88
CA HIS A 95 -6.73 4.70 -6.27
C HIS A 95 -5.45 3.87 -6.43
N GLY A 96 -4.79 3.50 -5.31
CA GLY A 96 -3.54 2.75 -5.35
C GLY A 96 -2.34 3.56 -5.85
N ARG A 97 -2.45 4.90 -5.85
CA ARG A 97 -1.49 5.83 -6.49
C ARG A 97 -0.56 6.47 -5.47
N HIS A 98 -1.09 7.44 -4.71
CA HIS A 98 -0.30 8.35 -3.87
C HIS A 98 0.19 7.68 -2.58
N ARG A 99 -0.71 7.45 -1.61
CA ARG A 99 -0.36 6.80 -0.33
C ARG A 99 0.24 5.41 -0.53
N THR A 100 -0.40 4.58 -1.35
CA THR A 100 0.12 3.26 -1.71
C THR A 100 1.47 3.36 -2.40
N GLY A 101 1.65 4.31 -3.33
CA GLY A 101 2.91 4.52 -4.04
C GLY A 101 4.04 4.92 -3.09
N CYS A 102 3.82 5.83 -2.13
CA CYS A 102 4.84 6.20 -1.16
C CYS A 102 5.25 5.01 -0.27
N VAL A 103 4.29 4.18 0.17
CA VAL A 103 4.62 2.97 0.95
C VAL A 103 5.38 1.96 0.11
N VAL A 104 4.95 1.72 -1.15
CA VAL A 104 5.66 0.82 -2.07
C VAL A 104 7.07 1.32 -2.35
N ALA A 105 7.23 2.62 -2.57
CA ALA A 105 8.54 3.25 -2.76
C ALA A 105 9.46 3.06 -1.55
N ALA A 106 8.93 3.19 -0.32
CA ALA A 106 9.69 2.88 0.89
C ALA A 106 10.11 1.40 0.96
N ILE A 107 9.23 0.47 0.56
CA ILE A 107 9.57 -0.97 0.44
C ILE A 107 10.71 -1.16 -0.57
N ARG A 108 10.65 -0.52 -1.75
CA ARG A 108 11.71 -0.63 -2.77
C ARG A 108 13.05 -0.09 -2.28
N LYS A 109 13.05 1.07 -1.62
CA LYS A 109 14.28 1.65 -1.03
C LYS A 109 14.88 0.73 0.03
N LEU A 110 14.06 0.09 0.86
CA LEU A 110 14.54 -0.94 1.82
C LEU A 110 15.13 -2.17 1.15
N HIS A 111 14.67 -2.51 -0.06
CA HIS A 111 15.21 -3.61 -0.86
C HIS A 111 16.35 -3.16 -1.79
N GLY A 112 16.97 -2.01 -1.52
CA GLY A 112 18.19 -1.56 -2.20
C GLY A 112 17.99 -1.00 -3.61
N TRP A 113 16.75 -0.70 -4.02
CA TRP A 113 16.51 -0.07 -5.31
C TRP A 113 17.07 1.37 -5.32
N ASN A 114 17.68 1.76 -6.44
CA ASN A 114 18.12 3.15 -6.64
C ASN A 114 16.92 4.09 -6.78
N LEU A 115 17.12 5.37 -6.45
CA LEU A 115 16.04 6.35 -6.39
C LEU A 115 15.28 6.50 -7.72
N ASP A 116 15.98 6.53 -8.85
CA ASP A 116 15.36 6.74 -10.17
C ASP A 116 14.39 5.60 -10.49
N THR A 117 14.80 4.35 -10.26
CA THR A 117 13.95 3.18 -10.49
C THR A 117 12.72 3.19 -9.57
N VAL A 118 12.88 3.64 -8.32
CA VAL A 118 11.77 3.79 -7.38
C VAL A 118 10.77 4.86 -7.85
N LEU A 119 11.27 6.00 -8.32
CA LEU A 119 10.43 7.09 -8.82
C LEU A 119 9.72 6.71 -10.12
N ASP A 120 10.36 5.94 -11.00
CA ASP A 120 9.76 5.47 -12.23
C ASP A 120 8.61 4.47 -11.96
N GLU A 121 8.77 3.55 -11.01
CA GLU A 121 7.67 2.71 -10.56
C GLU A 121 6.54 3.55 -9.96
N TYR A 122 6.86 4.53 -9.11
CA TYR A 122 5.84 5.42 -8.54
C TYR A 122 5.05 6.15 -9.65
N ARG A 123 5.75 6.78 -10.62
CA ARG A 123 5.13 7.52 -11.73
C ARG A 123 4.21 6.62 -12.55
N THR A 124 4.68 5.42 -12.89
CA THR A 124 3.91 4.42 -13.65
C THR A 124 2.56 4.11 -12.99
N TYR A 125 2.55 3.88 -11.68
CA TYR A 125 1.31 3.59 -10.95
C TYR A 125 0.49 4.85 -10.60
N ALA A 126 1.10 6.05 -10.61
CA ALA A 126 0.43 7.31 -10.29
C ALA A 126 -0.27 7.96 -11.48
N GLU A 127 0.11 7.59 -12.71
CA GLU A 127 -0.43 8.09 -13.97
C GLU A 127 -1.98 8.05 -14.03
N PRO A 128 -2.66 9.09 -14.55
CA PRO A 128 -2.16 10.40 -15.01
C PRO A 128 -2.07 11.48 -13.92
N LYS A 129 -2.02 11.09 -12.64
CA LYS A 129 -2.10 12.01 -11.50
C LYS A 129 -0.85 11.94 -10.63
N ILE A 130 0.32 12.07 -11.24
CA ILE A 130 1.61 12.18 -10.54
C ILE A 130 1.58 13.40 -9.61
N ARG A 131 2.25 13.33 -8.46
CA ARG A 131 2.35 14.45 -7.51
C ARG A 131 3.80 14.72 -7.14
N ASP A 132 4.21 15.97 -7.28
CA ASP A 132 5.57 16.38 -6.90
C ASP A 132 5.82 16.19 -5.41
N CYS A 133 4.84 16.46 -4.55
CA CYS A 133 4.97 16.23 -3.11
C CYS A 133 5.25 14.76 -2.74
N ASP A 134 4.74 13.80 -3.52
CA ASP A 134 5.04 12.38 -3.30
C ASP A 134 6.45 12.05 -3.79
N VAL A 135 6.87 12.61 -4.94
CA VAL A 135 8.23 12.45 -5.50
C VAL A 135 9.27 13.01 -4.52
N GLU A 136 9.06 14.22 -4.01
CA GLU A 136 9.89 14.86 -2.99
C GLU A 136 9.96 14.04 -1.72
N TYR A 137 8.81 13.54 -1.24
CA TYR A 137 8.76 12.65 -0.07
C TYR A 137 9.60 11.38 -0.29
N ILE A 138 9.45 10.72 -1.44
CA ILE A 138 10.19 9.49 -1.78
C ILE A 138 11.70 9.77 -1.86
N ALA A 139 12.08 10.87 -2.51
CA ALA A 139 13.48 11.29 -2.64
C ALA A 139 14.12 11.53 -1.25
N ALA A 140 13.44 12.30 -0.40
CA ALA A 140 13.91 12.65 0.94
C ALA A 140 13.83 11.51 1.97
N PHE A 141 13.04 10.46 1.72
CA PHE A 141 12.84 9.37 2.67
C PHE A 141 14.15 8.62 2.97
N ASN A 142 14.65 8.72 4.20
CA ASN A 142 15.86 8.02 4.62
C ASN A 142 15.52 6.72 5.36
N THR A 143 15.88 5.57 4.78
CA THR A 143 15.63 4.25 5.37
C THR A 143 16.38 4.00 6.66
N MET A 144 17.47 4.73 6.95
CA MET A 144 18.18 4.60 8.23
C MET A 144 17.31 5.02 9.42
N GLN A 145 16.30 5.86 9.20
CA GLN A 145 15.33 6.23 10.25
C GLN A 145 14.43 5.05 10.66
N LEU A 146 14.49 3.94 9.91
CA LEU A 146 13.75 2.71 10.15
C LEU A 146 14.59 1.64 10.85
N ALA A 147 15.73 1.99 11.47
CA ALA A 147 16.72 1.05 12.04
C ALA A 147 16.16 -0.02 13.03
N ASN A 148 14.89 0.08 13.44
CA ASN A 148 14.20 -0.85 14.32
C ASN A 148 12.96 -1.50 13.68
N LEU A 149 12.98 -1.74 12.36
CA LEU A 149 11.95 -2.51 11.65
C LEU A 149 12.15 -4.02 11.81
#